data_AF-A0A168K1V5-F1
#
_entry.id   AF-A0A168K1V5-F1
#
_cell.length_a   1.000
_cell.length_b   1.000
_cell.length_c   1.000
_cell.angle_alpha   90.00
_cell.angle_beta   90.00
_cell.angle_gamma   90.00
#
_symmetry.space_group_name_H-M   'P 1'
#
loop_
_entity.id
_entity.type
_entity.pdbx_description
1 polymer ?
#
loop_
_entity_poly.entity_id
_entity_poly.type
_entity_poly.pdbx_seq_one_letter_code
_entity_poly.pdbx_strand_id
1 'polypeptide(L)'
;MPKKRHHSYLKSPQALSPASGVGKDKPQKSVNELLTQLRHTSLASSSTQGPAALSPLLHANTPTVPPALRHILQIPETPSPRPRRTVRPRFDSTGRRLPAGPPPPRSWTLPAHHKQVAPRPASEVASAARNAIANISLPGLQSPAPRSLVGLVIAHLAANWAFHRIYDQHYMYDIPSHLKPALMRELAIHGDAGLAFGDFKALLLRPSQGDSDSDGDGESESDGHHGGGLRLPPVVDSQITSLDLTGALGRSLTLREVTAFLFPARPTAPVLEDAQDSWDASEDSPAARLSHALVPNLTHLSLAINPELAQSASWRDLLTLAPKLRSVTHLSLAYWPEPCFLQNAKFVTVGSPQGHRIPYGGTNYYSHSIDHDWSEALLVLKKLSQSLYSLEFLDLTGCASWFKALKLEDEHDYIDWVSNWGKITRLRLRMGWALADDAAPSIRTAHREAAEMAASVERHITAARAGRGRFITVER
;
A
#
# COMPACT_ATOMS: atom_id res chain seq x y z
N MET A 1 -21.38 -4.48 -54.85
CA MET A 1 -19.92 -4.73 -54.75
C MET A 1 -19.19 -3.41 -54.59
N PRO A 2 -18.39 -3.25 -53.52
CA PRO A 2 -17.06 -2.65 -53.71
C PRO A 2 -15.94 -3.28 -52.83
N LYS A 3 -14.92 -3.75 -53.53
CA LYS A 3 -13.45 -3.71 -53.31
C LYS A 3 -12.86 -3.76 -51.88
N LYS A 4 -12.21 -4.91 -51.61
CA LYS A 4 -11.11 -5.15 -50.65
C LYS A 4 -9.88 -4.28 -50.96
N ARG A 5 -9.12 -3.86 -49.94
CA ARG A 5 -7.66 -3.68 -50.04
C ARG A 5 -6.96 -3.76 -48.67
N HIS A 6 -5.71 -4.23 -48.74
CA HIS A 6 -4.89 -4.88 -47.73
C HIS A 6 -4.13 -3.95 -46.76
N HIS A 7 -3.81 -4.53 -45.60
CA HIS A 7 -2.83 -4.08 -44.61
C HIS A 7 -1.38 -4.08 -45.15
N SER A 8 -0.59 -3.08 -44.75
CA SER A 8 0.86 -3.01 -44.94
C SER A 8 1.59 -3.05 -43.58
N TYR A 9 2.46 -4.04 -43.41
CA TYR A 9 3.48 -4.10 -42.37
C TYR A 9 4.76 -3.40 -42.86
N LEU A 10 5.37 -2.55 -42.03
CA LEU A 10 6.69 -1.95 -42.27
C LEU A 10 7.68 -2.42 -41.20
N LYS A 11 8.82 -2.92 -41.69
CA LYS A 11 9.96 -3.50 -40.95
C LYS A 11 10.91 -2.42 -40.39
N SER A 12 11.57 -2.79 -39.29
CA SER A 12 12.70 -2.10 -38.65
C SER A 12 14.02 -2.25 -39.43
N PRO A 13 14.95 -1.27 -39.42
CA PRO A 13 16.30 -1.44 -39.95
C PRO A 13 17.37 -1.67 -38.84
N GLN A 14 18.19 -2.72 -39.04
CA GLN A 14 19.47 -2.94 -38.36
C GLN A 14 20.56 -2.03 -38.94
N ALA A 15 21.44 -1.50 -38.07
CA ALA A 15 22.62 -0.74 -38.44
C ALA A 15 23.89 -1.59 -38.34
N LEU A 16 24.71 -1.56 -39.39
CA LEU A 16 26.04 -2.16 -39.50
C LEU A 16 27.12 -1.10 -39.23
N SER A 17 28.12 -1.48 -38.44
CA SER A 17 29.39 -0.75 -38.27
C SER A 17 30.28 -0.85 -39.52
N PRO A 18 31.21 0.09 -39.69
CA PRO A 18 32.52 -0.24 -40.27
C PRO A 18 33.69 0.15 -39.34
N ALA A 19 34.80 -0.54 -39.59
CA ALA A 19 36.01 -0.54 -38.79
C ALA A 19 37.14 0.30 -39.41
N SER A 20 38.10 0.66 -38.55
CA SER A 20 39.56 0.79 -38.76
C SER A 20 40.15 2.05 -39.43
N GLY A 21 41.11 2.68 -38.73
CA GLY A 21 42.27 3.30 -39.39
C GLY A 21 43.01 4.46 -38.68
N VAL A 22 44.13 4.12 -38.04
CA VAL A 22 45.43 4.85 -38.03
C VAL A 22 45.65 6.10 -37.14
N GLY A 23 46.43 5.84 -36.07
CA GLY A 23 47.48 6.62 -35.40
C GLY A 23 47.78 8.08 -35.74
N LYS A 24 47.72 8.93 -34.70
CA LYS A 24 48.69 10.01 -34.45
C LYS A 24 49.07 10.01 -32.97
N ASP A 25 50.36 9.77 -32.72
CA ASP A 25 51.01 9.80 -31.41
C ASP A 25 50.77 11.13 -30.68
N LYS A 26 50.19 11.05 -29.49
CA LYS A 26 50.31 12.09 -28.46
C LYS A 26 51.21 11.51 -27.36
N PRO A 27 52.25 12.22 -26.89
CA PRO A 27 53.06 11.71 -25.80
C PRO A 27 52.19 11.51 -24.55
N GLN A 28 52.27 10.32 -23.96
CA GLN A 28 51.60 9.99 -22.71
C GLN A 28 52.11 10.95 -21.62
N LYS A 29 51.22 11.79 -21.08
CA LYS A 29 51.53 12.67 -19.94
C LYS A 29 52.11 11.81 -18.81
N SER A 30 53.31 12.17 -18.34
CA SER A 30 53.94 11.42 -17.26
C SER A 30 53.13 11.54 -15.97
N VAL A 31 53.13 10.50 -15.14
CA VAL A 31 52.38 10.45 -13.87
C VAL A 31 52.68 11.66 -12.98
N ASN A 32 53.92 12.16 -13.01
CA ASN A 32 54.32 13.34 -12.25
C ASN A 32 53.65 14.63 -12.75
N GLU A 33 53.38 14.72 -14.05
CA GLU A 33 52.69 15.85 -14.68
C GLU A 33 51.18 15.84 -14.35
N LEU A 34 50.61 14.64 -14.25
CA LEU A 34 49.23 14.44 -13.78
C LEU A 34 49.08 14.79 -12.29
N LEU A 35 50.06 14.43 -11.47
CA LEU A 35 50.10 14.78 -10.05
C LEU A 35 50.29 16.28 -9.81
N THR A 36 51.12 16.96 -10.60
CA THR A 36 51.23 18.42 -10.52
C THR A 36 49.94 19.09 -10.98
N GLN A 37 49.33 18.66 -12.10
CA GLN A 37 48.03 19.19 -12.51
C GLN A 37 46.95 19.01 -11.43
N LEU A 38 46.88 17.87 -10.74
CA LEU A 38 45.94 17.64 -9.63
C LEU A 38 46.21 18.52 -8.42
N ARG A 39 47.48 18.77 -8.08
CA ARG A 39 47.82 19.71 -6.99
C ARG A 39 47.42 21.14 -7.35
N HIS A 40 47.60 21.55 -8.61
CA HIS A 40 47.24 22.89 -9.06
C HIS A 40 45.72 23.08 -9.16
N THR A 41 44.95 22.08 -9.59
CA THR A 41 43.48 22.17 -9.64
C THR A 41 42.83 22.14 -8.26
N SER A 42 43.42 21.41 -7.30
CA SER A 42 42.95 21.40 -5.90
C SER A 42 43.18 22.74 -5.19
N LEU A 43 44.13 23.56 -5.65
CA LEU A 43 44.38 24.90 -5.09
C LEU A 43 43.52 25.96 -5.78
N ALA A 44 43.28 25.84 -7.09
CA ALA A 44 42.48 26.80 -7.87
C ALA A 44 40.96 26.72 -7.61
N SER A 45 40.46 25.63 -7.01
CA SER A 45 39.04 25.45 -6.65
C SER A 45 38.62 26.16 -5.35
N SER A 46 39.51 26.96 -4.76
CA SER A 46 39.24 27.73 -3.53
C SER A 46 38.91 29.21 -3.76
N SER A 47 38.82 29.67 -5.01
CA SER A 47 38.52 31.07 -5.34
C SER A 47 37.35 31.20 -6.32
N THR A 48 36.12 30.94 -5.85
CA THR A 48 34.91 31.48 -6.49
C THR A 48 33.86 31.78 -5.43
N GLN A 49 33.42 33.04 -5.42
CA GLN A 49 32.53 33.67 -4.44
C GLN A 49 31.07 33.19 -4.61
N GLY A 50 30.42 32.79 -3.52
CA GLY A 50 28.98 32.43 -3.44
C GLY A 50 28.62 31.85 -2.05
N PRO A 51 27.39 32.06 -1.51
CA PRO A 51 27.17 32.37 -0.10
C PRO A 51 27.27 31.18 0.86
N ALA A 52 27.61 31.53 2.11
CA ALA A 52 28.02 30.67 3.20
C ALA A 52 26.98 29.61 3.64
N ALA A 53 27.33 28.34 3.44
CA ALA A 53 26.90 27.24 4.28
C ALA A 53 28.14 26.50 4.79
N LEU A 54 28.33 26.56 6.11
CA LEU A 54 29.52 26.19 6.86
C LEU A 54 29.85 24.68 6.75
N SER A 55 30.94 24.35 6.05
CA SER A 55 31.62 23.06 6.17
C SER A 55 32.84 23.20 7.11
N PRO A 56 33.04 22.32 8.12
CA PRO A 56 33.97 22.56 9.23
C PRO A 56 35.43 22.15 8.94
N LEU A 57 35.82 21.94 7.68
CA LEU A 57 37.09 21.30 7.33
C LEU A 57 38.25 22.26 6.98
N LEU A 58 38.04 23.58 7.06
CA LEU A 58 39.05 24.56 6.60
C LEU A 58 39.89 25.24 7.71
N HIS A 59 39.77 24.85 8.99
CA HIS A 59 40.50 25.51 10.08
C HIS A 59 41.86 24.87 10.44
N ALA A 60 42.34 23.88 9.68
CA ALA A 60 43.48 23.06 10.12
C ALA A 60 44.87 23.63 9.82
N ASN A 61 45.00 24.71 9.02
CA ASN A 61 46.30 25.15 8.51
C ASN A 61 46.60 26.66 8.68
N THR A 62 46.12 27.30 9.76
CA THR A 62 46.61 28.63 10.13
C THR A 62 47.80 28.50 11.09
N PRO A 63 48.98 29.12 10.80
CA PRO A 63 50.12 29.07 11.70
C PRO A 63 49.78 29.79 13.02
N THR A 64 49.90 29.07 14.14
CA THR A 64 49.54 29.57 15.46
C THR A 64 50.65 30.45 16.04
N VAL A 65 50.33 31.74 16.23
CA VAL A 65 51.23 32.69 16.91
C VAL A 65 51.13 32.52 18.44
N PRO A 66 52.21 32.66 19.22
CA PRO A 66 52.19 32.62 20.69
C PRO A 66 51.28 33.69 21.32
N PRO A 67 50.67 33.43 22.50
CA PRO A 67 49.61 34.26 23.07
C PRO A 67 50.02 35.71 23.38
N ALA A 68 51.29 35.95 23.76
CA ALA A 68 51.79 37.29 24.07
C ALA A 68 51.77 38.24 22.87
N LEU A 69 51.98 37.72 21.65
CA LEU A 69 51.96 38.52 20.42
C LEU A 69 50.55 38.70 19.85
N ARG A 70 49.57 37.88 20.28
CA ARG A 70 48.16 38.03 19.85
C ARG A 70 47.49 39.26 20.47
N HIS A 71 47.83 39.57 21.72
CA HIS A 71 47.33 40.76 22.41
C HIS A 71 47.82 42.06 21.76
N ILE A 72 49.08 42.09 21.30
CA ILE A 72 49.67 43.27 20.65
C ILE A 72 49.06 43.48 19.26
N LEU A 73 48.78 42.39 18.53
CA LEU A 73 48.27 42.45 17.16
C LEU A 73 46.74 42.45 17.06
N GLN A 74 46.01 42.55 18.19
CA GLN A 74 44.54 42.53 18.27
C GLN A 74 43.89 41.37 17.50
N ILE A 75 44.54 40.20 17.47
CA ILE A 75 44.01 39.03 16.76
C ILE A 75 42.99 38.35 17.67
N PRO A 76 41.74 38.10 17.20
CA PRO A 76 40.69 37.50 18.01
C PRO A 76 41.07 36.09 18.49
N GLU A 77 40.67 35.78 19.72
CA GLU A 77 41.05 34.54 20.38
C GLU A 77 40.40 33.32 19.70
N THR A 78 41.22 32.34 19.33
CA THR A 78 40.76 31.12 18.66
C THR A 78 39.89 30.31 19.62
N PRO A 79 38.62 30.01 19.27
CA PRO A 79 37.71 29.30 20.17
C PRO A 79 38.24 27.91 20.52
N SER A 80 38.02 27.49 21.75
CA SER A 80 38.44 26.19 22.26
C SER A 80 37.89 25.06 21.39
N PRO A 81 38.73 24.07 20.99
CA PRO A 81 38.30 23.00 20.10
C PRO A 81 37.16 22.20 20.73
N ARG A 82 36.17 21.85 19.90
CA ARG A 82 34.99 21.07 20.28
C ARG A 82 35.43 19.76 20.95
N PRO A 83 34.82 19.34 22.09
CA PRO A 83 35.19 18.10 22.76
C PRO A 83 35.02 16.92 21.81
N ARG A 84 36.10 16.15 21.57
CA ARG A 84 36.04 14.95 20.74
C ARG A 84 35.12 13.93 21.41
N ARG A 85 34.18 13.39 20.63
CA ARG A 85 33.34 12.25 21.02
C ARG A 85 34.28 11.12 21.48
N THR A 86 34.15 10.69 22.73
CA THR A 86 35.01 9.66 23.32
C THR A 86 34.83 8.34 22.60
N VAL A 87 35.73 8.01 21.68
CA VAL A 87 35.92 6.62 21.24
C VAL A 87 36.45 5.89 22.46
N ARG A 88 35.60 5.08 23.11
CA ARG A 88 36.01 4.27 24.27
C ARG A 88 37.25 3.46 23.87
N PRO A 89 38.42 3.66 24.50
CA PRO A 89 39.57 2.81 24.23
C PRO A 89 39.22 1.39 24.70
N ARG A 90 39.36 0.40 23.81
CA ARG A 90 39.21 -1.00 24.22
C ARG A 90 40.51 -1.39 24.92
N PHE A 91 40.41 -1.63 26.22
CA PHE A 91 41.48 -2.19 27.03
C PHE A 91 41.27 -3.70 27.17
N ASP A 92 42.35 -4.47 27.24
CA ASP A 92 42.28 -5.87 27.62
C ASP A 92 42.01 -6.03 29.14
N SER A 93 41.82 -7.26 29.61
CA SER A 93 41.62 -7.58 31.04
C SER A 93 42.83 -7.21 31.93
N THR A 94 43.97 -6.84 31.34
CA THR A 94 45.19 -6.40 32.02
C THR A 94 45.42 -4.88 31.91
N GLY A 95 44.45 -4.13 31.37
CA GLY A 95 44.50 -2.67 31.27
C GLY A 95 45.42 -2.13 30.17
N ARG A 96 45.88 -2.96 29.23
CA ARG A 96 46.66 -2.50 28.06
C ARG A 96 45.74 -2.09 26.93
N ARG A 97 46.09 -1.01 26.23
CA ARG A 97 45.35 -0.54 25.04
C ARG A 97 45.50 -1.55 23.92
N LEU A 98 44.38 -2.07 23.42
CA LEU A 98 44.40 -2.93 22.24
C LEU A 98 44.85 -2.12 21.01
N PRO A 99 45.70 -2.69 20.14
CA PRO A 99 46.09 -2.04 18.89
C PRO A 99 44.84 -1.78 18.03
N ALA A 100 44.86 -0.68 17.28
CA ALA A 100 43.78 -0.37 16.35
C ALA A 100 43.59 -1.55 15.39
N GLY A 101 42.38 -2.10 15.36
CA GLY A 101 42.06 -3.17 14.42
C GLY A 101 42.25 -2.69 12.98
N PRO A 102 42.43 -3.62 12.03
CA PRO A 102 42.49 -3.28 10.62
C PRO A 102 41.24 -2.46 10.24
N PRO A 103 41.38 -1.44 9.37
CA PRO A 103 40.24 -0.67 8.92
C PRO A 103 39.19 -1.63 8.33
N PRO A 104 37.89 -1.37 8.55
CA PRO A 104 36.85 -2.20 7.96
C PRO A 104 37.07 -2.28 6.44
N PRO A 105 36.85 -3.45 5.83
CA PRO A 105 37.01 -3.59 4.40
C PRO A 105 36.16 -2.55 3.68
N ARG A 106 36.68 -2.00 2.57
CA ARG A 106 36.03 -0.90 1.86
C ARG A 106 34.60 -1.23 1.44
N SER A 107 34.29 -2.51 1.23
CA SER A 107 32.94 -3.02 0.95
C SER A 107 31.92 -2.74 2.07
N TRP A 108 32.35 -2.49 3.30
CA TRP A 108 31.48 -2.15 4.43
C TRP A 108 31.25 -0.64 4.58
N THR A 109 32.16 0.17 4.06
CA THR A 109 32.08 1.65 4.12
C THR A 109 31.59 2.27 2.83
N LEU A 110 31.65 1.53 1.72
CA LEU A 110 30.99 1.90 0.47
C LEU A 110 29.49 1.74 0.69
N PRO A 111 28.67 2.77 0.44
CA PRO A 111 27.24 2.56 0.24
C PRO A 111 27.13 1.46 -0.80
N ALA A 112 26.43 0.36 -0.48
CA ALA A 112 26.22 -0.71 -1.43
C ALA A 112 25.79 -0.08 -2.76
N HIS A 113 26.51 -0.37 -3.84
CA HIS A 113 26.18 0.05 -5.20
C HIS A 113 24.92 -0.68 -5.71
N HIS A 114 24.01 -1.06 -4.82
CA HIS A 114 22.61 -1.21 -5.18
C HIS A 114 22.17 0.17 -5.60
N LYS A 115 21.85 0.29 -6.89
CA LYS A 115 21.14 1.43 -7.45
C LYS A 115 19.91 1.65 -6.57
N GLN A 116 20.03 2.50 -5.56
CA GLN A 116 18.91 3.25 -5.05
C GLN A 116 18.47 4.05 -6.26
N VAL A 117 17.52 3.50 -7.00
CA VAL A 117 16.71 4.27 -7.91
C VAL A 117 16.20 5.41 -7.04
N ALA A 118 16.75 6.60 -7.25
CA ALA A 118 16.30 7.77 -6.53
C ALA A 118 14.78 7.80 -6.73
N PRO A 119 13.97 7.75 -5.66
CA PRO A 119 12.54 7.75 -5.81
C PRO A 119 12.20 8.99 -6.63
N ARG A 120 11.59 8.76 -7.79
CA ARG A 120 11.10 9.81 -8.69
C ARG A 120 10.38 10.83 -7.79
N PRO A 121 10.67 12.14 -7.87
CA PRO A 121 10.07 13.11 -6.98
C PRO A 121 8.56 13.00 -7.13
N ALA A 122 7.94 12.40 -6.13
CA ALA A 122 6.50 12.33 -6.05
C ALA A 122 6.01 13.77 -5.94
N SER A 123 4.93 14.11 -6.66
CA SER A 123 4.19 15.33 -6.37
C SER A 123 3.94 15.40 -4.85
N GLU A 124 4.09 16.57 -4.24
CA GLU A 124 3.84 16.76 -2.80
C GLU A 124 2.46 16.21 -2.40
N VAL A 125 1.48 16.31 -3.30
CA VAL A 125 0.13 15.75 -3.16
C VAL A 125 0.16 14.22 -3.04
N ALA A 126 0.89 13.54 -3.92
CA ALA A 126 1.02 12.08 -3.89
C ALA A 126 1.80 11.58 -2.66
N SER A 127 2.76 12.38 -2.17
CA SER A 127 3.45 12.09 -0.91
C SER A 127 2.52 12.28 0.29
N ALA A 128 1.70 13.33 0.31
CA ALA A 128 0.73 13.58 1.36
C ALA A 128 -0.35 12.49 1.40
N ALA A 129 -0.87 12.08 0.24
CA ALA A 129 -1.82 10.98 0.11
C ALA A 129 -1.24 9.66 0.63
N ARG A 130 0.02 9.34 0.29
CA ARG A 130 0.71 8.16 0.84
C ARG A 130 0.88 8.23 2.35
N ASN A 131 1.29 9.37 2.89
CA ASN A 131 1.45 9.55 4.34
C ASN A 131 0.10 9.42 5.08
N ALA A 132 -0.98 9.93 4.49
CA ALA A 132 -2.32 9.85 5.05
C ALA A 132 -2.77 8.38 5.19
N ILE A 133 -2.58 7.59 4.14
CA ILE A 133 -2.88 6.15 4.12
C ILE A 133 -1.96 5.37 5.07
N ALA A 134 -0.67 5.71 5.11
CA ALA A 134 0.32 5.05 5.96
C ALA A 134 0.02 5.20 7.45
N ASN A 135 -0.80 6.17 7.85
CA ASN A 135 -1.24 6.36 9.24
C ASN A 135 -2.51 5.58 9.60
N ILE A 136 -3.19 4.93 8.65
CA ILE A 136 -4.38 4.12 8.94
C ILE A 136 -3.93 2.85 9.66
N SER A 137 -4.53 2.51 10.79
CA SER A 137 -4.26 1.23 11.45
C SER A 137 -5.54 0.61 11.97
N LEU A 138 -5.79 -0.66 11.63
CA LEU A 138 -6.84 -1.45 12.27
C LEU A 138 -6.37 -1.90 13.66
N PRO A 139 -7.19 -1.72 14.71
CA PRO A 139 -6.85 -2.27 16.01
C PRO A 139 -6.81 -3.81 15.93
N GLY A 140 -5.92 -4.44 16.69
CA GLY A 140 -5.71 -5.89 16.66
C GLY A 140 -4.74 -6.36 15.58
N LEU A 141 -4.43 -5.54 14.57
CA LEU A 141 -3.41 -5.87 13.57
C LEU A 141 -2.00 -5.68 14.13
N GLN A 142 -1.17 -6.72 14.07
CA GLN A 142 0.23 -6.65 14.48
C GLN A 142 1.05 -5.90 13.41
N SER A 143 1.09 -4.57 13.50
CA SER A 143 2.00 -3.76 12.70
C SER A 143 3.33 -3.60 13.46
N PRO A 144 4.47 -4.03 12.87
CA PRO A 144 5.75 -3.85 13.52
C PRO A 144 6.10 -2.38 13.60
N ALA A 145 6.72 -1.97 14.71
CA ALA A 145 7.14 -0.58 14.88
C ALA A 145 8.11 -0.18 13.75
N PRO A 146 7.95 1.00 13.11
CA PRO A 146 8.74 1.39 11.93
C PRO A 146 10.26 1.38 12.15
N ARG A 147 10.69 1.64 13.39
CA ARG A 147 12.11 1.65 13.79
C ARG A 147 12.58 0.33 14.41
N SER A 148 11.70 -0.67 14.52
CA SER A 148 12.11 -2.01 14.93
C SER A 148 12.86 -2.71 13.81
N LEU A 149 13.66 -3.72 14.15
CA LEU A 149 14.35 -4.53 13.16
C LEU A 149 13.36 -5.18 12.19
N VAL A 150 12.23 -5.70 12.68
CA VAL A 150 11.19 -6.31 11.84
C VAL A 150 10.60 -5.27 10.89
N GLY A 151 10.26 -4.08 11.38
CA GLY A 151 9.72 -3.00 10.54
C GLY A 151 10.70 -2.56 9.45
N LEU A 152 11.98 -2.40 9.79
CA LEU A 152 13.03 -2.07 8.82
C LEU A 152 13.22 -3.19 7.77
N VAL A 153 13.15 -4.46 8.18
CA VAL A 153 13.25 -5.60 7.26
C VAL A 153 12.07 -5.64 6.31
N ILE A 154 10.83 -5.48 6.79
CA ILE A 154 9.64 -5.45 5.92
C ILE A 154 9.70 -4.28 4.94
N ALA A 155 10.07 -3.08 5.40
CA ALA A 155 10.24 -1.92 4.54
C ALA A 155 11.31 -2.17 3.46
N HIS A 156 12.41 -2.84 3.83
CA HIS A 156 13.46 -3.17 2.87
C HIS A 156 13.04 -4.25 1.86
N LEU A 157 12.34 -5.28 2.31
CA LEU A 157 11.74 -6.32 1.46
C LEU A 157 10.77 -5.68 0.45
N ALA A 158 9.93 -4.74 0.90
CA ALA A 158 8.99 -4.05 0.03
C ALA A 158 9.70 -3.16 -1.01
N ALA A 159 10.75 -2.44 -0.62
CA ALA A 159 11.53 -1.61 -1.54
C ALA A 159 12.24 -2.43 -2.63
N ASN A 160 12.71 -3.64 -2.28
CA ASN A 160 13.38 -4.55 -3.20
C ASN A 160 12.46 -5.68 -3.72
N TRP A 161 11.14 -5.47 -3.68
CA TRP A 161 10.19 -6.55 -3.96
C TRP A 161 10.35 -7.19 -5.33
N ALA A 162 10.72 -6.41 -6.35
CA ALA A 162 10.95 -6.92 -7.70
C ALA A 162 12.04 -8.02 -7.75
N PHE A 163 13.03 -7.95 -6.87
CA PHE A 163 14.05 -9.00 -6.70
C PHE A 163 13.46 -10.22 -6.01
N HIS A 164 12.83 -10.04 -4.84
CA HIS A 164 12.27 -11.13 -4.06
C HIS A 164 11.20 -11.91 -4.82
N ARG A 165 10.38 -11.23 -5.63
CA ARG A 165 9.36 -11.85 -6.47
C ARG A 165 9.94 -12.87 -7.47
N ILE A 166 11.17 -12.68 -7.94
CA ILE A 166 11.81 -13.58 -8.91
C ILE A 166 12.59 -14.68 -8.20
N TYR A 167 13.43 -14.29 -7.23
CA TYR A 167 14.39 -15.22 -6.62
C TYR A 167 13.82 -15.98 -5.41
N ASP A 168 12.92 -15.36 -4.64
CA ASP A 168 12.40 -15.90 -3.38
C ASP A 168 10.93 -16.35 -3.49
N GLN A 169 10.40 -16.51 -4.70
CA GLN A 169 8.98 -16.85 -4.96
C GLN A 169 8.49 -18.09 -4.19
N HIS A 170 9.37 -19.07 -3.96
CA HIS A 170 9.04 -20.30 -3.25
C HIS A 170 9.00 -20.13 -1.72
N TYR A 171 9.71 -19.13 -1.18
CA TYR A 171 9.81 -18.87 0.26
C TYR A 171 8.80 -17.83 0.74
N MET A 172 8.08 -17.17 -0.16
CA MET A 172 7.11 -16.12 0.19
C MET A 172 5.97 -16.64 1.06
N TYR A 173 5.55 -17.88 0.85
CA TYR A 173 4.51 -18.50 1.66
C TYR A 173 4.96 -18.74 3.12
N ASP A 174 6.26 -19.01 3.33
CA ASP A 174 6.84 -19.35 4.64
C ASP A 174 7.01 -18.13 5.56
N ILE A 175 6.73 -16.92 5.07
CA ILE A 175 6.68 -15.71 5.89
C ILE A 175 5.65 -15.93 7.01
N PRO A 176 5.97 -15.59 8.28
CA PRO A 176 5.03 -15.78 9.38
C PRO A 176 3.67 -15.12 9.12
N SER A 177 2.59 -15.85 9.40
CA SER A 177 1.20 -15.44 9.13
C SER A 177 0.85 -14.04 9.67
N HIS A 178 1.36 -13.68 10.84
CA HIS A 178 1.15 -12.36 11.46
C HIS A 178 1.92 -11.21 10.79
N LEU A 179 2.99 -11.49 10.02
CA LEU A 179 3.77 -10.48 9.29
C LEU A 179 3.27 -10.27 7.86
N LYS A 180 2.55 -11.25 7.28
CA LYS A 180 2.00 -11.16 5.91
C LYS A 180 1.15 -9.90 5.71
N PRO A 181 0.21 -9.52 6.61
CA PRO A 181 -0.60 -8.31 6.44
C PRO A 181 0.26 -7.04 6.44
N ALA A 182 1.25 -6.96 7.34
CA ALA A 182 2.15 -5.81 7.40
C ALA A 182 2.98 -5.67 6.11
N LEU A 183 3.47 -6.78 5.55
CA LEU A 183 4.19 -6.78 4.28
C LEU A 183 3.28 -6.40 3.10
N MET A 184 2.06 -6.95 3.03
CA MET A 184 1.09 -6.62 1.99
C MET A 184 0.79 -5.11 1.94
N ARG A 185 0.61 -4.51 3.11
CA ARG A 185 0.42 -3.07 3.26
C ARG A 185 1.64 -2.28 2.79
N GLU A 186 2.83 -2.64 3.25
CA GLU A 186 4.07 -1.94 2.86
C GLU A 186 4.29 -2.02 1.36
N LEU A 187 4.01 -3.17 0.73
CA LEU A 187 4.03 -3.33 -0.72
C LEU A 187 3.00 -2.46 -1.44
N ALA A 188 1.78 -2.40 -0.91
CA ALA A 188 0.71 -1.60 -1.50
C ALA A 188 0.98 -0.09 -1.45
N ILE A 189 1.58 0.40 -0.36
CA ILE A 189 1.87 1.82 -0.15
C ILE A 189 3.18 2.23 -0.83
N HIS A 190 4.28 1.53 -0.54
CA HIS A 190 5.63 1.93 -0.93
C HIS A 190 6.18 1.21 -2.16
N GLY A 191 5.65 0.05 -2.52
CA GLY A 191 6.09 -0.68 -3.71
C GLY A 191 5.78 0.11 -4.99
N ASP A 192 6.69 0.08 -5.97
CA ASP A 192 6.52 0.82 -7.23
C ASP A 192 5.28 0.35 -8.00
N ALA A 193 5.15 -0.97 -8.16
CA ALA A 193 4.03 -1.63 -8.83
C ALA A 193 2.80 -1.85 -7.92
N GLY A 194 2.89 -1.50 -6.63
CA GLY A 194 1.92 -1.90 -5.62
C GLY A 194 1.94 -3.41 -5.32
N LEU A 195 0.89 -3.90 -4.67
CA LEU A 195 0.68 -5.32 -4.40
C LEU A 195 -0.02 -5.96 -5.60
N ALA A 196 0.69 -6.66 -6.49
CA ALA A 196 0.05 -7.31 -7.63
C ALA A 196 -0.73 -8.55 -7.20
N PHE A 197 -1.71 -8.98 -8.01
CA PHE A 197 -2.51 -10.17 -7.69
C PHE A 197 -1.67 -11.45 -7.58
N GLY A 198 -0.61 -11.58 -8.37
CA GLY A 198 0.35 -12.69 -8.26
C GLY A 198 1.09 -12.70 -6.92
N ASP A 199 1.51 -11.53 -6.42
CA ASP A 199 2.19 -11.38 -5.14
C ASP A 199 1.25 -11.73 -3.97
N PHE A 200 0.00 -11.26 -4.05
CA PHE A 200 -1.05 -11.59 -3.09
C PHE A 200 -1.29 -13.11 -3.01
N LYS A 201 -1.31 -13.79 -4.16
CA LYS A 201 -1.40 -15.26 -4.22
C LYS A 201 -0.17 -15.94 -3.63
N ALA A 202 1.04 -15.51 -4.00
CA ALA A 202 2.29 -16.12 -3.54
C ALA A 202 2.47 -16.03 -2.01
N LEU A 203 1.97 -14.96 -1.39
CA LEU A 203 1.99 -14.80 0.07
C LEU A 203 0.99 -15.72 0.78
N LEU A 204 -0.15 -16.02 0.16
CA LEU A 204 -1.26 -16.74 0.81
C LEU A 204 -1.34 -18.21 0.46
N LEU A 205 -0.90 -18.61 -0.73
CA LEU A 205 -0.94 -19.98 -1.22
C LEU A 205 0.44 -20.59 -1.19
N ARG A 206 0.52 -21.84 -0.69
CA ARG A 206 1.73 -22.64 -0.83
C ARG A 206 1.94 -22.94 -2.33
N PRO A 207 3.15 -22.75 -2.88
CA PRO A 207 3.46 -23.17 -4.24
C PRO A 207 3.14 -24.66 -4.42
N SER A 208 2.30 -24.99 -5.39
CA SER A 208 2.07 -26.38 -5.78
C SER A 208 3.32 -26.85 -6.52
N GLN A 209 3.99 -27.90 -6.04
CA GLN A 209 5.24 -28.41 -6.63
C GLN A 209 5.11 -29.03 -8.03
N GLY A 210 4.05 -28.72 -8.79
CA GLY A 210 3.74 -29.39 -10.07
C GLY A 210 3.68 -28.50 -11.31
N ASP A 211 3.72 -27.16 -11.18
CA ASP A 211 3.59 -26.25 -12.33
C ASP A 211 4.97 -25.64 -12.70
N SER A 212 6.02 -26.47 -12.80
CA SER A 212 7.20 -26.10 -13.59
C SER A 212 6.89 -26.39 -15.04
N ASP A 213 6.96 -25.35 -15.87
CA ASP A 213 6.79 -25.38 -17.31
C ASP A 213 7.47 -26.60 -17.94
N SER A 214 6.65 -27.53 -18.43
CA SER A 214 7.07 -28.59 -19.34
C SER A 214 7.16 -28.00 -20.75
N ASP A 215 8.06 -27.03 -20.95
CA ASP A 215 8.58 -26.64 -22.26
C ASP A 215 9.93 -27.33 -22.44
N GLY A 216 9.87 -28.59 -22.83
CA GLY A 216 11.02 -29.44 -23.09
C GLY A 216 10.59 -30.66 -23.89
N ASP A 217 10.69 -30.53 -25.20
CA ASP A 217 10.42 -31.57 -26.19
C ASP A 217 11.08 -32.91 -25.80
N GLY A 218 10.27 -33.97 -25.82
CA GLY A 218 10.72 -35.33 -25.57
C GLY A 218 9.60 -36.31 -25.87
N GLU A 219 9.44 -36.66 -27.14
CA GLU A 219 8.63 -37.80 -27.56
C GLU A 219 9.08 -39.05 -26.80
N SER A 220 8.19 -39.64 -26.03
CA SER A 220 8.30 -41.01 -25.54
C SER A 220 6.89 -41.54 -25.31
N GLU A 221 6.38 -42.23 -26.33
CA GLU A 221 5.32 -43.20 -26.16
C GLU A 221 5.78 -44.25 -25.13
N SER A 222 5.15 -44.30 -23.97
CA SER A 222 5.20 -45.47 -23.11
C SER A 222 3.92 -45.57 -22.28
N ASP A 223 3.28 -46.70 -22.46
CA ASP A 223 2.07 -47.18 -21.82
C ASP A 223 2.09 -47.11 -20.28
N GLY A 224 0.92 -46.81 -19.72
CA GLY A 224 0.42 -47.50 -18.53
C GLY A 224 0.80 -46.93 -17.15
N HIS A 225 -0.25 -46.54 -16.41
CA HIS A 225 -0.35 -46.61 -14.94
C HIS A 225 0.50 -45.66 -14.07
N HIS A 226 0.29 -44.34 -14.21
CA HIS A 226 0.55 -43.43 -13.08
C HIS A 226 -0.65 -42.52 -12.79
N GLY A 227 -1.06 -42.55 -11.52
CA GLY A 227 -2.40 -42.23 -11.06
C GLY A 227 -2.76 -40.76 -11.16
N GLY A 228 -4.08 -40.53 -11.22
CA GLY A 228 -4.69 -39.22 -11.09
C GLY A 228 -4.16 -38.52 -9.85
N GLY A 229 -3.26 -37.58 -10.05
CA GLY A 229 -2.86 -36.61 -9.05
C GLY A 229 -4.10 -35.79 -8.71
N LEU A 230 -4.80 -36.18 -7.65
CA LEU A 230 -5.78 -35.33 -6.98
C LEU A 230 -5.09 -33.99 -6.73
N ARG A 231 -5.50 -32.97 -7.48
CA ARG A 231 -5.02 -31.59 -7.30
C ARG A 231 -5.41 -31.20 -5.88
N LEU A 232 -4.47 -31.33 -4.95
CA LEU A 232 -4.70 -30.97 -3.55
C LEU A 232 -5.22 -29.53 -3.53
N PRO A 233 -6.30 -29.24 -2.77
CA PRO A 233 -6.79 -27.88 -2.62
C PRO A 233 -5.62 -26.98 -2.21
N PRO A 234 -5.50 -25.77 -2.76
CA PRO A 234 -4.45 -24.84 -2.36
C PRO A 234 -4.54 -24.64 -0.84
N VAL A 235 -3.51 -25.10 -0.13
CA VAL A 235 -3.49 -25.07 1.34
C VAL A 235 -3.15 -23.66 1.78
N VAL A 236 -4.15 -22.94 2.25
CA VAL A 236 -3.97 -21.66 2.94
C VAL A 236 -3.72 -21.92 4.41
N ASP A 237 -2.82 -21.13 4.99
CA ASP A 237 -2.54 -21.18 6.41
C ASP A 237 -3.79 -20.74 7.20
N SER A 238 -4.35 -21.66 7.99
CA SER A 238 -5.52 -21.43 8.84
C SER A 238 -5.27 -20.41 9.96
N GLN A 239 -4.01 -20.08 10.22
CA GLN A 239 -3.60 -19.05 11.18
C GLN A 239 -3.78 -17.63 10.66
N ILE A 240 -4.08 -17.43 9.37
CA ILE A 240 -4.31 -16.11 8.80
C ILE A 240 -5.69 -15.62 9.25
N THR A 241 -5.70 -14.68 10.18
CA THR A 241 -6.92 -14.06 10.73
C THR A 241 -7.14 -12.63 10.25
N SER A 242 -6.16 -12.06 9.55
CA SER A 242 -6.19 -10.65 9.13
C SER A 242 -5.62 -10.46 7.73
N LEU A 243 -6.19 -9.50 6.99
CA LEU A 243 -5.72 -9.05 5.69
C LEU A 243 -5.70 -7.53 5.65
N ASP A 244 -4.54 -6.96 5.37
CA ASP A 244 -4.37 -5.51 5.24
C ASP A 244 -4.06 -5.16 3.77
N LEU A 245 -5.11 -4.76 3.04
CA LEU A 245 -5.04 -4.34 1.64
C LEU A 245 -5.04 -2.82 1.49
N THR A 246 -4.66 -2.10 2.54
CA THR A 246 -4.59 -0.63 2.58
C THR A 246 -3.74 -0.11 1.42
N GLY A 247 -4.34 0.68 0.53
CA GLY A 247 -3.69 1.28 -0.64
C GLY A 247 -3.54 0.36 -1.86
N ALA A 248 -3.95 -0.91 -1.77
CA ALA A 248 -3.83 -1.87 -2.87
C ALA A 248 -4.99 -1.77 -3.87
N LEU A 249 -6.20 -1.53 -3.36
CA LEU A 249 -7.41 -1.44 -4.17
C LEU A 249 -7.37 -0.24 -5.11
N GLY A 250 -7.69 -0.49 -6.38
CA GLY A 250 -7.69 0.54 -7.43
C GLY A 250 -6.34 0.86 -8.02
N ARG A 251 -5.26 0.56 -7.29
CA ARG A 251 -3.87 0.74 -7.75
C ARG A 251 -3.37 -0.50 -8.48
N SER A 252 -3.45 -1.65 -7.82
CA SER A 252 -2.84 -2.91 -8.30
C SER A 252 -3.73 -4.14 -8.07
N LEU A 253 -4.78 -4.01 -7.25
CA LEU A 253 -5.80 -5.03 -7.03
C LEU A 253 -7.20 -4.47 -7.27
N THR A 254 -8.09 -5.34 -7.74
CA THR A 254 -9.53 -5.07 -7.77
C THR A 254 -10.24 -5.87 -6.67
N LEU A 255 -11.34 -5.33 -6.17
CA LEU A 255 -12.14 -6.04 -5.16
C LEU A 255 -12.74 -7.35 -5.71
N ARG A 256 -12.96 -7.41 -7.03
CA ARG A 256 -13.40 -8.63 -7.73
C ARG A 256 -12.35 -9.74 -7.68
N GLU A 257 -11.10 -9.42 -7.95
CA GLU A 257 -9.98 -10.38 -7.85
C GLU A 257 -9.85 -10.91 -6.43
N VAL A 258 -9.92 -10.02 -5.43
CA VAL A 258 -9.88 -10.41 -4.01
C VAL A 258 -11.08 -11.31 -3.67
N THR A 259 -12.28 -10.97 -4.14
CA THR A 259 -13.50 -11.76 -3.89
C THR A 259 -13.42 -13.15 -4.54
N ALA A 260 -12.99 -13.22 -5.80
CA ALA A 260 -12.84 -14.47 -6.54
C ALA A 260 -11.73 -15.34 -5.96
N PHE A 261 -10.68 -14.73 -5.43
CA PHE A 261 -9.62 -15.43 -4.73
C PHE A 261 -10.11 -15.97 -3.39
N LEU A 262 -10.65 -15.14 -2.50
CA LEU A 262 -11.06 -15.57 -1.16
C LEU A 262 -12.21 -16.59 -1.19
N PHE A 263 -13.06 -16.52 -2.22
CA PHE A 263 -14.24 -17.37 -2.39
C PHE A 263 -14.29 -17.93 -3.81
N PRO A 264 -13.41 -18.89 -4.15
CA PRO A 264 -13.36 -19.47 -5.48
C PRO A 264 -14.67 -20.21 -5.76
N ALA A 265 -15.19 -20.05 -6.97
CA ALA A 265 -16.30 -20.86 -7.43
C ALA A 265 -15.84 -22.32 -7.52
N ARG A 266 -16.64 -23.26 -7.01
CA ARG A 266 -16.37 -24.68 -7.16
C ARG A 266 -16.36 -24.99 -8.67
N PRO A 267 -15.33 -25.66 -9.22
CA PRO A 267 -15.42 -26.20 -10.57
C PRO A 267 -16.62 -27.13 -10.61
N THR A 268 -17.62 -26.82 -11.42
CA THR A 268 -18.65 -27.78 -11.80
C THR A 268 -17.91 -28.92 -12.51
N ALA A 269 -17.70 -30.04 -11.82
CA ALA A 269 -17.28 -31.25 -12.50
C ALA A 269 -18.32 -31.55 -13.59
N PRO A 270 -17.91 -31.97 -14.81
CA PRO A 270 -18.87 -32.51 -15.76
C PRO A 270 -19.53 -33.69 -15.06
N VAL A 271 -20.86 -33.63 -14.95
CA VAL A 271 -21.68 -34.73 -14.46
C VAL A 271 -21.36 -35.92 -15.36
N LEU A 272 -20.61 -36.90 -14.83
CA LEU A 272 -20.54 -38.21 -15.44
C LEU A 272 -21.94 -38.80 -15.27
N GLU A 273 -22.57 -39.09 -16.39
CA GLU A 273 -23.99 -39.41 -16.56
C GLU A 273 -24.41 -40.76 -15.96
N ASP A 274 -23.57 -41.42 -15.15
CA ASP A 274 -23.80 -42.78 -14.67
C ASP A 274 -23.61 -42.89 -13.14
N ALA A 275 -24.65 -42.51 -12.39
CA ALA A 275 -24.93 -43.08 -11.08
C ALA A 275 -26.42 -42.95 -10.78
N GLN A 276 -27.13 -43.99 -11.22
CA GLN A 276 -28.55 -44.27 -11.11
C GLN A 276 -29.20 -43.95 -9.76
N ASP A 277 -30.43 -43.47 -9.86
CA ASP A 277 -31.60 -43.83 -9.04
C ASP A 277 -31.41 -43.86 -7.51
N SER A 278 -31.46 -42.68 -6.89
CA SER A 278 -31.90 -42.56 -5.49
C SER A 278 -33.04 -41.53 -5.41
N TRP A 279 -34.27 -42.01 -5.58
CA TRP A 279 -35.52 -41.24 -5.56
C TRP A 279 -36.02 -40.91 -4.14
N ASP A 280 -35.14 -40.50 -3.22
CA ASP A 280 -35.59 -39.95 -1.92
C ASP A 280 -34.57 -38.99 -1.26
N ALA A 281 -34.06 -38.02 -2.02
CA ALA A 281 -33.34 -36.89 -1.44
C ALA A 281 -34.29 -35.69 -1.37
N SER A 282 -34.85 -35.49 -0.20
CA SER A 282 -35.67 -34.36 0.21
C SER A 282 -35.08 -33.04 -0.30
N GLU A 283 -35.94 -32.15 -0.81
CA GLU A 283 -35.62 -30.77 -1.22
C GLU A 283 -35.22 -29.88 -0.02
N ASP A 284 -34.18 -30.24 0.73
CA ASP A 284 -33.65 -29.42 1.82
C ASP A 284 -32.18 -29.75 2.08
N SER A 285 -31.26 -29.06 1.39
CA SER A 285 -29.89 -28.91 1.90
C SER A 285 -29.26 -27.57 1.49
N PRO A 286 -29.41 -26.51 2.32
CA PRO A 286 -28.80 -25.21 2.06
C PRO A 286 -27.27 -25.20 2.24
N ALA A 287 -26.65 -26.33 2.62
CA ALA A 287 -25.22 -26.46 2.89
C ALA A 287 -24.35 -26.65 1.62
N ALA A 288 -24.94 -27.02 0.48
CA ALA A 288 -24.17 -27.35 -0.73
C ALA A 288 -23.64 -26.14 -1.54
N ARG A 289 -23.98 -24.89 -1.16
CA ARG A 289 -23.61 -23.66 -1.90
C ARG A 289 -22.53 -22.81 -1.24
N LEU A 290 -21.90 -23.27 -0.17
CA LEU A 290 -20.82 -22.54 0.47
C LEU A 290 -19.54 -22.76 -0.33
N SER A 291 -19.17 -21.77 -1.15
CA SER A 291 -17.81 -21.64 -1.67
C SER A 291 -16.86 -21.71 -0.48
N HIS A 292 -15.97 -22.69 -0.47
CA HIS A 292 -15.04 -22.89 0.64
C HIS A 292 -14.15 -21.66 0.73
N ALA A 293 -14.31 -20.87 1.79
CA ALA A 293 -13.49 -19.69 2.00
C ALA A 293 -12.02 -20.13 2.10
N LEU A 294 -11.13 -19.50 1.32
CA LEU A 294 -9.69 -19.76 1.42
C LEU A 294 -9.14 -19.31 2.77
N VAL A 295 -9.73 -18.25 3.36
CA VAL A 295 -9.34 -17.72 4.66
C VAL A 295 -10.55 -17.75 5.60
N PRO A 296 -10.93 -18.93 6.12
CA PRO A 296 -12.18 -19.10 6.88
C PRO A 296 -12.17 -18.33 8.22
N ASN A 297 -10.98 -18.12 8.80
CA ASN A 297 -10.79 -17.46 10.09
C ASN A 297 -10.56 -15.94 9.98
N LEU A 298 -10.88 -15.34 8.83
CA LEU A 298 -10.68 -13.91 8.60
C LEU A 298 -11.59 -13.07 9.52
N THR A 299 -10.98 -12.30 10.40
CA THR A 299 -11.67 -11.42 11.36
C THR A 299 -11.38 -9.94 11.11
N HIS A 300 -10.20 -9.60 10.60
CA HIS A 300 -9.78 -8.23 10.32
C HIS A 300 -9.53 -8.03 8.83
N LEU A 301 -10.16 -7.02 8.24
CA LEU A 301 -10.02 -6.69 6.83
C LEU A 301 -9.83 -5.19 6.64
N SER A 302 -8.70 -4.78 6.07
CA SER A 302 -8.51 -3.40 5.59
C SER A 302 -8.78 -3.31 4.10
N LEU A 303 -9.73 -2.47 3.71
CA LEU A 303 -9.99 -2.10 2.32
C LEU A 303 -9.75 -0.60 2.10
N ALA A 304 -8.94 0.04 2.94
CA ALA A 304 -8.62 1.46 2.81
C ALA A 304 -8.03 1.79 1.44
N ILE A 305 -8.48 2.88 0.83
CA ILE A 305 -8.14 3.26 -0.55
C ILE A 305 -7.24 4.49 -0.53
N ASN A 306 -6.40 4.64 -1.56
CA ASN A 306 -5.70 5.89 -1.77
C ASN A 306 -6.70 6.99 -2.17
N PRO A 307 -6.77 8.14 -1.48
CA PRO A 307 -7.73 9.19 -1.82
C PRO A 307 -7.63 9.66 -3.29
N GLU A 308 -6.45 9.61 -3.92
CA GLU A 308 -6.28 9.92 -5.34
C GLU A 308 -7.00 8.93 -6.27
N LEU A 309 -7.21 7.69 -5.80
CA LEU A 309 -7.83 6.59 -6.53
C LEU A 309 -9.24 6.27 -6.02
N ALA A 310 -9.85 7.12 -5.18
CA ALA A 310 -11.16 6.85 -4.58
C ALA A 310 -12.26 6.52 -5.59
N GLN A 311 -12.18 7.03 -6.83
CA GLN A 311 -13.15 6.76 -7.91
C GLN A 311 -13.13 5.29 -8.40
N SER A 312 -12.03 4.58 -8.20
CA SER A 312 -11.90 3.16 -8.55
C SER A 312 -12.62 2.22 -7.59
N ALA A 313 -13.08 2.73 -6.45
CA ALA A 313 -13.83 1.96 -5.47
C ALA A 313 -15.21 1.58 -5.99
N SER A 314 -15.62 0.34 -5.76
CA SER A 314 -16.90 -0.19 -6.22
C SER A 314 -17.71 -0.70 -5.03
N TRP A 315 -18.72 0.08 -4.63
CA TRP A 315 -19.70 -0.35 -3.61
C TRP A 315 -20.49 -1.57 -4.04
N ARG A 316 -20.72 -1.76 -5.36
CA ARG A 316 -21.34 -2.97 -5.89
C ARG A 316 -20.52 -4.21 -5.58
N ASP A 317 -19.22 -4.16 -5.86
CA ASP A 317 -18.34 -5.30 -5.60
C ASP A 317 -18.22 -5.55 -4.08
N LEU A 318 -18.21 -4.48 -3.27
CA LEU A 318 -18.25 -4.60 -1.80
C LEU A 318 -19.53 -5.27 -1.30
N LEU A 319 -20.69 -4.89 -1.85
CA LEU A 319 -21.97 -5.51 -1.51
C LEU A 319 -22.07 -6.97 -1.99
N THR A 320 -21.34 -7.37 -3.04
CA THR A 320 -21.24 -8.79 -3.43
C THR A 320 -20.31 -9.60 -2.53
N LEU A 321 -19.29 -8.96 -1.98
CA LEU A 321 -18.34 -9.57 -1.05
C LEU A 321 -18.92 -9.67 0.36
N ALA A 322 -19.64 -8.65 0.81
CA ALA A 322 -20.11 -8.50 2.19
C ALA A 322 -20.88 -9.72 2.76
N PRO A 323 -21.83 -10.34 2.04
CA PRO A 323 -22.55 -11.53 2.54
C PRO A 323 -21.66 -12.76 2.78
N LYS A 324 -20.46 -12.78 2.18
CA LYS A 324 -19.45 -13.83 2.33
C LYS A 324 -18.52 -13.58 3.52
N LEU A 325 -18.44 -12.34 4.01
CA LEU A 325 -17.56 -11.90 5.11
C LEU A 325 -18.21 -12.02 6.49
N ARG A 326 -18.87 -13.15 6.79
CA ARG A 326 -19.66 -13.30 8.03
C ARG A 326 -18.82 -13.29 9.31
N SER A 327 -17.56 -13.71 9.23
CA SER A 327 -16.61 -13.77 10.35
C SER A 327 -15.86 -12.47 10.62
N VAL A 328 -15.97 -11.48 9.72
CA VAL A 328 -15.23 -10.21 9.85
C VAL A 328 -15.85 -9.35 10.95
N THR A 329 -15.05 -9.03 11.96
CA THR A 329 -15.42 -8.15 13.07
C THR A 329 -14.82 -6.75 12.94
N HIS A 330 -13.71 -6.61 12.23
CA HIS A 330 -13.00 -5.34 12.05
C HIS A 330 -12.86 -5.01 10.57
N LEU A 331 -13.47 -3.90 10.13
CA LEU A 331 -13.42 -3.44 8.75
C LEU A 331 -12.93 -2.00 8.68
N SER A 332 -11.99 -1.73 7.77
CA SER A 332 -11.62 -0.36 7.40
C SER A 332 -12.05 -0.04 5.98
N LEU A 333 -12.86 1.00 5.84
CA LEU A 333 -13.30 1.64 4.58
C LEU A 333 -12.77 3.08 4.51
N ALA A 334 -11.57 3.32 5.03
CA ALA A 334 -10.98 4.66 5.01
C ALA A 334 -10.77 5.17 3.57
N TYR A 335 -11.08 6.45 3.37
CA TYR A 335 -11.10 7.18 2.09
C TYR A 335 -11.99 6.57 1.01
N TRP A 336 -13.00 5.77 1.38
CA TRP A 336 -14.01 5.33 0.44
C TRP A 336 -14.85 6.52 -0.04
N PRO A 337 -15.20 6.57 -1.34
CA PRO A 337 -16.06 7.60 -1.87
C PRO A 337 -17.48 7.46 -1.31
N GLU A 338 -18.31 8.47 -1.56
CA GLU A 338 -19.71 8.45 -1.15
C GLU A 338 -20.44 7.17 -1.63
N PRO A 339 -21.25 6.53 -0.77
CA PRO A 339 -22.00 5.33 -1.11
C PRO A 339 -22.94 5.53 -2.30
N CYS A 340 -22.63 4.88 -3.43
CA CYS A 340 -23.50 4.82 -4.59
C CYS A 340 -23.21 3.57 -5.43
N PHE A 341 -24.19 3.05 -6.15
CA PHE A 341 -24.06 1.89 -7.01
C PHE A 341 -23.24 2.18 -8.28
N LEU A 342 -23.26 3.42 -8.78
CA LEU A 342 -22.61 3.81 -10.04
C LEU A 342 -21.67 5.00 -9.86
N GLN A 343 -20.56 4.81 -9.14
CA GLN A 343 -19.58 5.86 -8.90
C GLN A 343 -19.08 6.54 -10.19
N ASN A 344 -18.89 5.77 -11.26
CA ASN A 344 -18.41 6.28 -12.56
C ASN A 344 -19.49 7.00 -13.39
N ALA A 345 -20.77 6.91 -13.00
CA ALA A 345 -21.88 7.56 -13.70
C ALA A 345 -22.25 8.93 -13.11
N LYS A 346 -21.60 9.37 -12.02
CA LYS A 346 -21.91 10.65 -11.34
C LYS A 346 -21.83 11.89 -12.23
N PHE A 347 -21.14 11.79 -13.37
CA PHE A 347 -20.99 12.89 -14.34
C PHE A 347 -21.68 12.60 -15.69
N VAL A 348 -22.35 11.46 -15.81
CA VAL A 348 -22.97 11.03 -17.07
C VAL A 348 -24.46 11.34 -17.01
N THR A 349 -24.93 12.16 -17.95
CA THR A 349 -26.36 12.47 -18.11
C THR A 349 -26.86 11.95 -19.45
N VAL A 350 -28.05 11.37 -19.48
CA VAL A 350 -28.76 10.98 -20.70
C VAL A 350 -29.83 12.02 -21.02
N GLY A 351 -29.93 12.40 -22.29
CA GLY A 351 -31.01 13.26 -22.77
C GLY A 351 -32.33 12.48 -22.82
N SER A 352 -33.33 12.97 -22.09
CA SER A 352 -34.72 12.58 -22.25
C SER A 352 -35.23 13.03 -23.64
N PRO A 353 -36.10 12.25 -24.30
CA PRO A 353 -36.78 12.67 -25.53
C PRO A 353 -37.58 13.97 -25.38
N GLN A 354 -37.85 14.42 -24.14
CA GLN A 354 -38.50 15.69 -23.80
C GLN A 354 -37.48 16.84 -23.56
N GLY A 355 -36.21 16.67 -23.96
CA GLY A 355 -35.17 17.70 -23.89
C GLY A 355 -34.50 17.88 -22.52
N HIS A 356 -34.91 17.12 -21.51
CA HIS A 356 -34.35 17.20 -20.16
C HIS A 356 -33.11 16.31 -20.02
N ARG A 357 -32.05 16.78 -19.37
CA ARG A 357 -30.87 15.94 -19.06
C ARG A 357 -31.13 15.23 -17.73
N ILE A 358 -31.23 13.91 -17.76
CA ILE A 358 -31.46 13.06 -16.59
C ILE A 358 -30.12 12.38 -16.25
N PRO A 359 -29.68 12.35 -14.98
CA PRO A 359 -28.48 11.63 -14.61
C PRO A 359 -28.63 10.13 -14.92
N TYR A 360 -27.56 9.51 -15.43
CA TYR A 360 -27.56 8.08 -15.81
C TYR A 360 -27.55 7.17 -14.59
N GLY A 361 -26.90 7.60 -13.50
CA GLY A 361 -27.03 7.00 -12.18
C GLY A 361 -28.11 7.71 -11.37
N GLY A 362 -28.72 7.02 -10.41
CA GLY A 362 -29.68 7.63 -9.48
C GLY A 362 -29.08 8.82 -8.71
N THR A 363 -27.76 8.81 -8.48
CA THR A 363 -26.98 9.92 -7.90
C THR A 363 -26.16 10.66 -8.95
N ASN A 364 -26.18 11.99 -8.86
CA ASN A 364 -25.42 12.95 -9.65
C ASN A 364 -24.46 13.74 -8.74
N TYR A 365 -23.52 14.48 -9.32
CA TYR A 365 -22.55 15.31 -8.60
C TYR A 365 -23.17 16.28 -7.58
N TYR A 366 -24.38 16.78 -7.84
CA TYR A 366 -25.07 17.74 -6.99
C TYR A 366 -26.11 17.14 -6.04
N SER A 367 -26.30 15.80 -6.07
CA SER A 367 -27.37 15.14 -5.30
C SER A 367 -27.29 15.43 -3.80
N HIS A 368 -26.09 15.43 -3.22
CA HIS A 368 -25.92 15.65 -1.79
C HIS A 368 -25.79 17.13 -1.38
N SER A 369 -25.33 17.99 -2.31
CA SER A 369 -25.04 19.41 -2.02
C SER A 369 -26.23 20.34 -2.32
N ILE A 370 -26.98 20.06 -3.39
CA ILE A 370 -28.10 20.91 -3.84
C ILE A 370 -29.42 20.19 -3.58
N ASP A 371 -29.54 18.95 -4.06
CA ASP A 371 -30.81 18.23 -4.02
C ASP A 371 -31.08 17.61 -2.63
N HIS A 372 -30.05 17.55 -1.77
CA HIS A 372 -30.09 16.91 -0.46
C HIS A 372 -30.61 15.47 -0.49
N ASP A 373 -30.46 14.80 -1.63
CA ASP A 373 -30.88 13.42 -1.84
C ASP A 373 -29.80 12.46 -1.33
N TRP A 374 -30.15 11.67 -0.32
CA TRP A 374 -29.29 10.64 0.28
C TRP A 374 -29.84 9.23 0.12
N SER A 375 -30.93 9.05 -0.64
CA SER A 375 -31.67 7.78 -0.75
C SER A 375 -30.77 6.61 -1.20
N GLU A 376 -30.00 6.80 -2.27
CA GLU A 376 -29.08 5.76 -2.78
C GLU A 376 -27.99 5.42 -1.76
N ALA A 377 -27.45 6.43 -1.07
CA ALA A 377 -26.40 6.22 -0.08
C ALA A 377 -26.94 5.46 1.13
N LEU A 378 -28.15 5.80 1.60
CA LEU A 378 -28.85 5.09 2.67
C LEU A 378 -29.13 3.64 2.29
N LEU A 379 -29.58 3.38 1.05
CA LEU A 379 -29.83 2.02 0.57
C LEU A 379 -28.54 1.17 0.52
N VAL A 380 -27.42 1.74 0.06
CA VAL A 380 -26.11 1.05 0.04
C VAL A 380 -25.66 0.72 1.47
N LEU A 381 -25.70 1.71 2.37
CA LEU A 381 -25.28 1.53 3.76
C LEU A 381 -26.20 0.55 4.52
N LYS A 382 -27.51 0.60 4.28
CA LYS A 382 -28.48 -0.36 4.82
C LYS A 382 -28.15 -1.78 4.38
N LYS A 383 -27.98 -2.03 3.08
CA LYS A 383 -27.61 -3.37 2.56
C LYS A 383 -26.28 -3.87 3.14
N LEU A 384 -25.31 -2.97 3.27
CA LEU A 384 -24.02 -3.29 3.86
C LEU A 384 -24.16 -3.64 5.36
N SER A 385 -24.98 -2.88 6.09
CA SER A 385 -25.23 -3.13 7.51
C SER A 385 -25.89 -4.49 7.77
N GLN A 386 -26.86 -4.88 6.94
CA GLN A 386 -27.53 -6.17 7.01
C GLN A 386 -26.58 -7.34 6.73
N SER A 387 -25.61 -7.13 5.83
CA SER A 387 -24.65 -8.17 5.45
C SER A 387 -23.52 -8.33 6.47
N LEU A 388 -23.08 -7.22 7.07
CA LEU A 388 -21.93 -7.16 7.99
C LEU A 388 -22.38 -6.91 9.44
N TYR A 389 -23.30 -7.74 9.91
CA TYR A 389 -23.91 -7.59 11.24
C TYR A 389 -22.99 -8.03 12.41
N SER A 390 -21.88 -8.69 12.10
CA SER A 390 -20.87 -9.13 13.08
C SER A 390 -19.80 -8.08 13.40
N LEU A 391 -19.84 -6.92 12.73
CA LEU A 391 -18.86 -5.86 12.94
C LEU A 391 -18.86 -5.33 14.38
N GLU A 392 -17.66 -5.22 14.94
CA GLU A 392 -17.35 -4.60 16.22
C GLU A 392 -16.59 -3.28 16.03
N PHE A 393 -15.81 -3.19 14.95
CA PHE A 393 -15.03 -2.00 14.59
C PHE A 393 -15.26 -1.62 13.13
N LEU A 394 -15.54 -0.33 12.89
CA LEU A 394 -15.66 0.25 11.56
C LEU A 394 -14.82 1.53 11.47
N ASP A 395 -13.92 1.59 10.49
CA ASP A 395 -13.10 2.77 10.22
C ASP A 395 -13.55 3.46 8.93
N LEU A 396 -14.02 4.70 9.07
CA LEU A 396 -14.45 5.60 8.00
C LEU A 396 -13.59 6.87 7.98
N THR A 397 -12.31 6.76 8.34
CA THR A 397 -11.35 7.86 8.24
C THR A 397 -11.30 8.41 6.80
N GLY A 398 -11.38 9.72 6.62
CA GLY A 398 -11.36 10.34 5.29
C GLY A 398 -12.70 10.38 4.57
N CYS A 399 -13.78 9.93 5.22
CA CYS A 399 -15.11 9.79 4.62
C CYS A 399 -16.10 10.89 5.04
N ALA A 400 -15.58 12.05 5.46
CA ALA A 400 -16.39 13.10 6.07
C ALA A 400 -17.49 13.66 5.17
N SER A 401 -17.32 13.61 3.84
CA SER A 401 -18.32 14.09 2.88
C SER A 401 -19.67 13.40 3.03
N TRP A 402 -19.70 12.16 3.52
CA TRP A 402 -20.93 11.37 3.66
C TRP A 402 -21.26 10.95 5.10
N PHE A 403 -20.56 11.47 6.12
CA PHE A 403 -20.92 11.21 7.53
C PHE A 403 -22.37 11.55 7.85
N LYS A 404 -22.95 12.54 7.15
CA LYS A 404 -24.36 12.90 7.30
C LYS A 404 -25.30 11.70 7.05
N ALA A 405 -24.99 10.85 6.08
CA ALA A 405 -25.78 9.65 5.76
C ALA A 405 -25.90 8.67 6.93
N LEU A 406 -24.92 8.67 7.86
CA LEU A 406 -24.91 7.75 9.01
C LEU A 406 -26.04 8.00 10.01
N LYS A 407 -26.70 9.16 9.95
CA LYS A 407 -27.78 9.59 10.86
C LYS A 407 -29.08 9.99 10.17
N LEU A 408 -29.12 9.90 8.84
CA LEU A 408 -30.34 10.21 8.09
C LEU A 408 -31.22 8.98 8.02
N GLU A 409 -32.52 9.24 7.88
CA GLU A 409 -33.56 8.22 7.73
C GLU A 409 -34.46 8.70 6.59
N ASP A 410 -34.71 7.83 5.62
CA ASP A 410 -35.61 8.09 4.50
C ASP A 410 -36.65 6.97 4.43
N GLU A 411 -37.80 7.19 5.07
CA GLU A 411 -38.88 6.22 5.25
C GLU A 411 -38.42 4.82 5.71
N HIS A 412 -38.08 3.96 4.75
CA HIS A 412 -37.68 2.58 4.94
C HIS A 412 -36.16 2.40 4.92
N ASP A 413 -35.41 3.34 4.37
CA ASP A 413 -33.97 3.28 4.20
C ASP A 413 -33.25 4.08 5.28
N TYR A 414 -32.73 3.34 6.26
CA TYR A 414 -31.90 3.84 7.34
C TYR A 414 -30.92 2.76 7.79
N ILE A 415 -29.94 3.18 8.59
CA ILE A 415 -28.97 2.27 9.19
C ILE A 415 -29.48 1.86 10.57
N ASP A 416 -29.75 0.57 10.74
CA ASP A 416 -30.14 0.05 12.05
C ASP A 416 -28.91 -0.12 12.96
N TRP A 417 -28.66 0.91 13.77
CA TRP A 417 -27.60 0.94 14.77
C TRP A 417 -27.88 0.09 16.02
N VAL A 418 -29.08 -0.48 16.15
CA VAL A 418 -29.52 -1.27 17.31
C VAL A 418 -29.44 -2.77 17.01
N SER A 419 -29.91 -3.21 15.83
CA SER A 419 -29.88 -4.62 15.43
C SER A 419 -28.68 -4.93 14.54
N ASN A 420 -28.71 -4.52 13.26
CA ASN A 420 -27.69 -4.86 12.26
C ASN A 420 -26.29 -4.43 12.71
N TRP A 421 -26.12 -3.17 13.10
CA TRP A 421 -24.86 -2.62 13.59
C TRP A 421 -24.81 -2.46 15.11
N GLY A 422 -25.66 -3.18 15.84
CA GLY A 422 -25.70 -3.15 17.31
C GLY A 422 -24.43 -3.64 18.01
N LYS A 423 -23.60 -4.43 17.32
CA LYS A 423 -22.33 -4.96 17.83
C LYS A 423 -21.15 -4.02 17.70
N ILE A 424 -21.25 -2.97 16.88
CA ILE A 424 -20.17 -1.99 16.69
C ILE A 424 -19.92 -1.26 18.01
N THR A 425 -18.74 -1.45 18.58
CA THR A 425 -18.29 -0.79 19.81
C THR A 425 -17.36 0.37 19.53
N ARG A 426 -16.70 0.40 18.36
CA ARG A 426 -15.77 1.46 18.01
C ARG A 426 -15.94 1.88 16.55
N LEU A 427 -16.26 3.16 16.35
CA LEU A 427 -16.45 3.76 15.04
C LEU A 427 -15.42 4.90 14.89
N ARG A 428 -14.59 4.86 13.84
CA ARG A 428 -13.61 5.92 13.58
C ARG A 428 -14.12 6.85 12.48
N LEU A 429 -14.41 8.10 12.83
CA LEU A 429 -14.91 9.17 11.98
C LEU A 429 -13.91 10.33 11.93
N ARG A 430 -12.68 10.06 11.48
CA ARG A 430 -11.63 11.07 11.33
C ARG A 430 -11.64 11.69 9.94
N MET A 431 -11.14 12.91 9.81
CA MET A 431 -10.94 13.57 8.51
C MET A 431 -9.86 12.92 7.64
N GLY A 432 -8.93 12.16 8.23
CA GLY A 432 -7.88 11.45 7.50
C GLY A 432 -6.68 12.30 7.08
N TRP A 433 -6.64 13.58 7.42
CA TRP A 433 -5.43 14.39 7.25
C TRP A 433 -5.24 15.24 8.51
N ALA A 434 -3.98 15.38 8.90
CA ALA A 434 -3.63 16.21 10.06
C ALA A 434 -3.78 17.69 9.66
N LEU A 435 -4.44 18.45 10.52
CA LEU A 435 -4.51 19.90 10.36
C LEU A 435 -3.12 20.49 10.60
N ALA A 436 -2.52 21.10 9.58
CA ALA A 436 -1.26 21.82 9.73
C ALA A 436 -1.48 23.13 10.53
N ASP A 437 -0.48 23.54 11.30
CA ASP A 437 -0.55 24.75 12.15
C ASP A 437 -0.79 26.03 11.34
N ASP A 438 -0.38 26.04 10.07
CA ASP A 438 -0.52 27.10 9.08
C ASP A 438 -1.69 26.87 8.10
N ALA A 439 -2.55 25.87 8.34
CA ALA A 439 -3.65 25.54 7.44
C ALA A 439 -4.57 26.74 7.17
N ALA A 440 -4.97 26.90 5.91
CA ALA A 440 -5.89 27.95 5.46
C ALA A 440 -7.20 27.94 6.29
N PRO A 441 -7.86 29.10 6.46
CA PRO A 441 -9.08 29.19 7.26
C PRO A 441 -10.19 28.26 6.76
N SER A 442 -10.33 28.08 5.45
CA SER A 442 -11.29 27.15 4.82
C SER A 442 -11.04 25.68 5.19
N ILE A 443 -9.77 25.31 5.34
CA ILE A 443 -9.36 23.95 5.74
C ILE A 443 -9.70 23.73 7.22
N ARG A 444 -9.49 24.75 8.06
CA ARG A 444 -9.86 24.71 9.49
C ARG A 444 -11.38 24.64 9.69
N THR A 445 -12.16 25.38 8.89
CA THR A 445 -13.62 25.33 8.95
C THR A 445 -14.13 23.97 8.52
N ALA A 446 -13.64 23.42 7.39
CA ALA A 446 -14.01 22.08 6.95
C ALA A 446 -13.68 21.02 8.02
N HIS A 447 -12.48 21.10 8.62
CA HIS A 447 -12.08 20.20 9.72
C HIS A 447 -13.03 20.29 10.92
N ARG A 448 -13.44 21.51 11.30
CA ARG A 448 -14.41 21.73 12.39
C ARG A 448 -15.78 21.16 12.04
N GLU A 449 -16.29 21.44 10.85
CA GLU A 449 -17.59 20.97 10.37
C GLU A 449 -17.68 19.44 10.37
N ALA A 450 -16.62 18.76 9.94
CA ALA A 450 -16.60 17.30 10.01
C ALA A 450 -16.53 16.76 11.43
N ALA A 451 -15.76 17.40 12.33
CA ALA A 451 -15.72 17.01 13.74
C ALA A 451 -17.09 17.21 14.43
N GLU A 452 -17.78 18.30 14.10
CA GLU A 452 -19.16 18.58 14.54
C GLU A 452 -20.15 17.55 13.97
N MET A 453 -20.00 17.18 12.69
CA MET A 453 -20.81 16.15 12.05
C MET A 453 -20.58 14.78 12.71
N ALA A 454 -19.33 14.39 12.95
CA ALA A 454 -18.98 13.15 13.65
C ALA A 454 -19.56 13.12 15.07
N ALA A 455 -19.49 14.23 15.82
CA ALA A 455 -20.11 14.37 17.13
C ALA A 455 -21.64 14.33 17.07
N SER A 456 -22.25 14.80 15.98
CA SER A 456 -23.70 14.68 15.76
C SER A 456 -24.11 13.24 15.44
N VAL A 457 -23.30 12.50 14.67
CA VAL A 457 -23.53 11.08 14.37
C VAL A 457 -23.43 10.27 15.65
N GLU A 458 -22.41 10.49 16.47
CA GLU A 458 -22.28 9.84 17.76
C GLU A 458 -23.51 10.04 18.65
N ARG A 459 -23.96 11.29 18.82
CA ARG A 459 -25.18 11.60 19.59
C ARG A 459 -26.40 10.87 19.05
N HIS A 460 -26.57 10.82 17.73
CA HIS A 460 -27.65 10.07 17.10
C HIS A 460 -27.58 8.57 17.40
N ILE A 461 -26.41 7.95 17.25
CA ILE A 461 -26.23 6.52 17.52
C ILE A 461 -26.47 6.20 19.00
N THR A 462 -25.92 7.00 19.91
CA THR A 462 -26.13 6.83 21.36
C THR A 462 -27.61 6.96 21.72
N ALA A 463 -28.32 7.93 21.14
CA ALA A 463 -29.75 8.12 21.32
C ALA A 463 -30.57 6.95 20.74
N ALA A 464 -30.26 6.51 19.52
CA ALA A 464 -30.93 5.39 18.85
C ALA A 464 -30.77 4.07 19.64
N ARG A 465 -29.58 3.84 20.20
CA ARG A 465 -29.31 2.69 21.04
C ARG A 465 -30.08 2.75 22.35
N ALA A 466 -30.22 3.92 22.99
CA ALA A 466 -30.98 4.10 24.23
C ALA A 466 -30.67 3.02 25.31
N GLY A 467 -29.40 2.61 25.43
CA GLY A 467 -28.97 1.55 26.35
C GLY A 467 -29.13 0.11 25.84
N ARG A 468 -29.65 -0.10 24.62
CA ARG A 468 -29.72 -1.39 23.94
C ARG A 468 -28.44 -1.63 23.13
N GLY A 469 -27.92 -2.87 23.16
CA GLY A 469 -26.69 -3.25 22.47
C GLY A 469 -25.43 -2.91 23.26
N ARG A 470 -24.27 -2.91 22.60
CA ARG A 470 -22.98 -2.61 23.24
C ARG A 470 -22.72 -1.10 23.28
N PHE A 471 -21.92 -0.64 24.25
CA PHE A 471 -21.47 0.75 24.29
C PHE A 471 -20.63 1.08 23.05
N ILE A 472 -20.87 2.25 22.44
CA ILE A 472 -20.11 2.73 21.29
C ILE A 472 -19.19 3.87 21.68
N THR A 473 -17.96 3.82 21.19
CA THR A 473 -16.98 4.91 21.24
C THR A 473 -16.73 5.41 19.83
N VAL A 474 -16.92 6.70 19.59
CA VAL A 474 -16.65 7.32 18.29
C VAL A 474 -15.33 8.10 18.37
N GLU A 475 -14.35 7.71 17.56
CA GLU A 475 -13.10 8.43 17.42
C GLU A 475 -13.24 9.51 16.35
N ARG A 476 -13.11 10.77 16.75
CA ARG A 476 -13.27 11.94 15.88
C ARG A 476 -11.92 12.47 15.39
#